data_AF-A0AAW2UUD1-F1
#
_entry.id   AF-A0AAW2UUD1-F1
#
_cell.length_a   1.000
_cell.length_b   1.000
_cell.length_c   1.000
_cell.angle_alpha   90.00
_cell.angle_beta   90.00
_cell.angle_gamma   90.00
#
_symmetry.space_group_name_H-M   'P 1'
#
loop_
_entity.id
_entity.type
_entity.pdbx_description
1 polymer ?
#
loop_
_entity_poly.entity_id
_entity_poly.type
_entity_poly.pdbx_seq_one_letter_code
_entity_poly.pdbx_strand_id
1 'polypeptide(L)'
;MALFDIAEDKSPGPDGFSSGCYKVAWTVVGEDVTNAILEFFNTGKLLKQVNTTLLALIPKVETPSLVADLCPMSYCNVLYEAITKIIVQ
;
A
#
# COMPACT_ATOMS: atom_id res chain seq x y z
N MET A 1 3.17 -6.77 13.80
CA MET A 1 2.56 -7.05 12.48
C MET A 1 2.99 -5.95 11.52
N ALA A 2 3.47 -6.28 10.32
CA ALA A 2 4.12 -5.36 9.39
C ALA A 2 3.34 -4.06 9.10
N LEU A 3 2.01 -4.10 9.23
CA LEU A 3 1.11 -2.95 9.15
C LEU A 3 1.41 -1.84 10.18
N PHE A 4 1.76 -2.22 11.42
CA PHE A 4 2.02 -1.24 12.49
C PHE A 4 3.34 -0.49 12.29
N ASP A 5 4.26 -1.09 11.53
CA ASP A 5 5.54 -0.50 11.16
C ASP A 5 5.42 0.44 9.94
N ILE A 6 4.21 0.60 9.37
CA ILE A 6 3.93 1.59 8.32
C ILE A 6 3.61 2.92 8.99
N ALA A 7 4.28 4.00 8.54
CA ALA A 7 4.03 5.35 9.02
C ALA A 7 2.59 5.78 8.73
N GLU A 8 1.95 6.46 9.70
CA GLU A 8 0.54 6.85 9.63
C GLU A 8 0.28 8.05 8.71
N ASP A 9 1.30 8.88 8.47
CA ASP A 9 1.21 10.07 7.62
C ASP A 9 1.31 9.77 6.12
N LYS A 10 1.48 8.50 5.75
CA LYS A 10 1.53 8.12 4.35
C LYS A 10 0.21 8.45 3.67
N SER A 11 0.33 9.00 2.47
CA SER A 11 -0.80 9.26 1.61
C SER A 11 -1.67 8.01 1.44
N PRO A 12 -3.01 8.16 1.43
CA PRO A 12 -3.92 7.03 1.31
C PRO A 12 -3.72 6.27 0.00
N GLY A 13 -4.03 4.98 0.04
CA GLY A 13 -4.10 4.16 -1.17
C GLY A 13 -5.20 4.66 -2.13
N PRO A 14 -5.31 4.07 -3.33
CA PRO A 14 -6.38 4.39 -4.28
C PRO A 14 -7.79 4.07 -3.77
N ASP A 15 -7.90 3.34 -2.66
CA ASP A 15 -9.14 3.10 -1.91
C ASP A 15 -9.49 4.24 -0.94
N GLY A 16 -8.63 5.25 -0.81
CA GLY A 16 -8.83 6.40 0.07
C GLY A 16 -8.48 6.14 1.53
N PHE A 17 -7.96 4.95 1.87
CA PHE A 17 -7.61 4.60 3.24
C PHE A 17 -6.09 4.67 3.47
N SER A 18 -5.69 5.35 4.54
CA SER A 18 -4.30 5.37 5.00
C SER A 18 -4.05 4.28 6.04
N SER A 19 -2.77 4.00 6.32
CA SER A 19 -2.37 3.07 7.39
C SER A 19 -2.94 3.47 8.75
N GLY A 20 -3.13 4.78 9.00
CA GLY A 20 -3.78 5.30 10.20
C GLY A 20 -5.24 4.83 10.34
N CYS A 21 -6.01 4.80 9.26
CA CYS A 21 -7.40 4.29 9.27
C CYS A 21 -7.45 2.83 9.70
N TYR A 22 -6.53 2.00 9.20
CA TYR A 22 -6.45 0.58 9.54
C TYR A 22 -6.00 0.35 10.98
N LYS A 23 -5.09 1.19 11.52
CA LYS A 23 -4.66 1.10 12.92
C LYS A 23 -5.76 1.52 13.88
N VAL A 24 -6.51 2.59 13.57
CA VAL A 24 -7.65 3.03 14.38
C VAL A 24 -8.78 2.01 14.36
N ALA A 25 -9.10 1.45 13.19
CA ALA A 25 -10.13 0.43 13.03
C ALA A 25 -9.64 -1.00 13.31
N TRP A 26 -8.42 -1.18 13.82
CA TRP A 26 -7.75 -2.49 13.92
C TRP A 26 -8.57 -3.53 14.69
N THR A 27 -9.29 -3.11 15.73
CA THR A 27 -10.16 -4.00 16.52
C THR A 27 -11.34 -4.56 15.73
N VAL A 28 -11.69 -3.92 14.61
CA VAL A 28 -12.79 -4.32 13.73
C VAL A 28 -12.27 -5.03 12.48
N VAL A 29 -11.27 -4.45 11.81
CA VAL A 29 -10.78 -4.95 10.51
C VAL A 29 -9.53 -5.83 10.60
N GLY A 30 -8.91 -5.95 11.78
CA GLY A 30 -7.60 -6.58 11.93
C GLY A 30 -7.60 -8.08 11.65
N GLU A 31 -8.68 -8.78 12.00
CA GLU A 31 -8.86 -10.19 11.70
C GLU A 31 -8.99 -10.42 10.18
N ASP A 32 -9.87 -9.65 9.53
CA ASP A 32 -10.06 -9.71 8.08
C ASP A 32 -8.77 -9.38 7.31
N VAL A 33 -8.05 -8.35 7.74
CA VAL A 33 -6.77 -7.95 7.15
C VAL A 33 -5.72 -9.05 7.30
N THR A 34 -5.65 -9.69 8.47
CA THR A 34 -4.72 -10.80 8.71
C THR A 34 -5.08 -12.01 7.86
N ASN A 35 -6.35 -12.37 7.80
CA ASN A 35 -6.85 -13.48 6.99
C ASN A 35 -6.60 -13.25 5.50
N ALA A 36 -6.80 -12.05 4.98
CA ALA A 36 -6.51 -11.71 3.59
C ALA A 36 -5.02 -11.84 3.25
N ILE A 37 -4.13 -11.43 4.16
CA ILE A 37 -2.68 -11.59 3.99
C ILE A 37 -2.31 -13.08 4.00
N LEU A 38 -2.85 -13.86 4.94
CA LEU A 38 -2.61 -15.31 5.01
C LEU A 38 -3.14 -16.03 3.76
N GLU A 39 -4.33 -15.67 3.28
CA GLU A 39 -4.90 -16.22 2.06
C GLU A 39 -4.03 -15.91 0.84
N PHE A 40 -3.46 -14.70 0.77
CA PHE A 40 -2.50 -14.36 -0.28
C PHE A 40 -1.28 -15.29 -0.26
N PHE A 41 -0.68 -15.54 0.91
CA PHE A 41 0.47 -16.45 1.00
C PHE A 41 0.11 -17.92 0.71
N ASN A 42 -1.14 -18.33 0.98
CA ASN A 42 -1.62 -19.69 0.69
C ASN A 42 -2.00 -19.89 -0.78
N THR A 43 -2.60 -18.88 -1.43
CA THR A 43 -3.22 -19.01 -2.76
C THR A 43 -2.47 -18.26 -3.86
N GLY A 44 -1.59 -17.33 -3.49
CA GLY A 44 -0.95 -16.37 -4.39
C GLY A 44 -1.91 -15.32 -4.98
N LYS A 45 -3.16 -15.24 -4.49
CA LYS A 45 -4.19 -14.35 -5.03
C LYS A 45 -4.47 -13.21 -4.07
N LEU A 46 -4.51 -12.00 -4.63
CA LEU A 46 -4.96 -10.80 -3.92
C LEU A 46 -6.27 -10.30 -4.53
N LEU A 47 -7.15 -9.77 -3.70
CA LEU A 47 -8.36 -9.08 -4.19
C LEU A 47 -7.94 -7.96 -5.15
N LYS A 48 -8.58 -7.90 -6.32
CA LYS A 48 -8.22 -6.98 -7.42
C LYS A 48 -8.26 -5.50 -6.98
N GLN A 49 -9.17 -5.19 -6.05
CA GLN A 49 -9.31 -3.88 -5.44
C GLN A 49 -8.11 -3.50 -4.56
N VAL A 50 -7.49 -4.49 -3.91
CA VAL A 50 -6.28 -4.32 -3.08
C VAL A 50 -5.02 -4.30 -3.94
N ASN A 51 -5.01 -4.98 -5.09
CA ASN A 51 -3.91 -4.98 -6.05
C ASN A 51 -3.90 -3.74 -6.97
N THR A 52 -4.78 -2.77 -6.73
CA THR A 52 -4.76 -1.51 -7.47
C THR A 52 -3.72 -0.60 -6.84
N THR A 53 -2.67 -0.26 -7.59
CA THR A 53 -1.67 0.73 -7.22
C THR A 53 -1.83 1.93 -8.13
N LEU A 54 -2.05 3.11 -7.54
CA LEU A 54 -2.03 4.34 -8.31
C LEU A 54 -0.58 4.82 -8.39
N LEU A 55 -0.04 4.85 -9.61
CA LEU A 55 1.27 5.42 -9.87
C LEU A 55 1.09 6.88 -10.25
N ALA A 56 1.57 7.80 -9.41
CA ALA A 56 1.68 9.20 -9.77
C ALA A 56 3.13 9.51 -10.18
N LEU A 57 3.30 10.29 -11.24
CA LEU A 57 4.60 10.76 -11.68
C LEU A 57 4.73 12.22 -11.27
N ILE A 58 5.64 12.50 -10.33
CA ILE A 58 5.90 13.87 -9.87
C ILE A 58 7.11 14.42 -10.62
N PRO A 59 6.99 15.56 -11.32
CA PRO A 59 8.14 16.22 -11.95
C PRO A 59 9.21 16.58 -10.92
N LYS A 60 10.47 16.21 -11.18
CA LYS A 60 11.63 16.63 -10.38
C LYS A 60 12.17 17.99 -10.80
N VAL A 61 11.84 18.42 -12.02
CA VAL A 61 12.30 19.65 -12.66
C VAL A 61 11.11 20.38 -13.30
N GLU A 62 11.22 21.70 -13.49
CA GLU A 62 10.13 22.56 -14.02
C GLU A 62 9.63 22.12 -15.41
N THR A 63 10.51 21.55 -16.23
CA THR A 63 10.18 21.12 -17.59
C THR A 63 10.68 19.69 -17.82
N PRO A 64 9.93 18.66 -17.36
CA PRO A 64 10.35 17.27 -17.54
C PRO A 64 10.32 16.92 -19.02
N SER A 65 11.44 16.40 -19.53
CA SER A 65 11.59 16.02 -20.94
C SER A 65 11.89 14.53 -21.10
N LEU A 66 12.44 13.91 -20.06
CA LEU A 66 12.77 12.50 -19.99
C LEU A 66 11.98 11.81 -18.87
N VAL A 67 11.75 10.50 -19.01
CA VAL A 67 11.13 9.68 -17.95
C VAL A 67 11.97 9.70 -16.67
N ALA A 68 13.29 9.91 -16.77
CA ALA A 68 14.20 10.07 -15.64
C ALA A 68 13.98 11.36 -14.83
N ASP A 69 13.30 12.35 -15.42
CA ASP A 69 12.97 13.63 -14.77
C ASP A 69 11.71 13.51 -13.88
N LEU A 70 11.08 12.34 -13.88
CA LEU A 70 9.89 12.05 -13.07
C LEU A 70 10.30 11.17 -11.89
N CYS A 71 9.82 11.52 -10.70
CA CYS A 71 9.89 10.66 -9.54
C CYS A 71 8.59 9.85 -9.46
N PRO A 72 8.63 8.53 -9.65
CA PRO A 72 7.44 7.70 -9.44
C PRO A 72 7.09 7.67 -7.95
N MET A 73 5.88 8.10 -7.62
CA MET A 73 5.25 7.91 -6.32
C MET A 73 4.17 6.85 -6.46
N SER A 74 4.33 5.74 -5.76
CA SER A 74 3.35 4.66 -5.72
C SER A 74 2.44 4.82 -4.52
N TYR A 75 1.14 4.97 -4.78
CA TYR A 75 0.08 4.91 -3.78
C TYR A 75 -0.45 3.48 -3.82
N CYS A 76 0.06 2.64 -2.94
CA CYS A 76 -0.31 1.23 -2.86
C CYS A 76 -1.36 1.06 -1.76
N ASN A 77 -2.22 0.04 -1.89
CA ASN A 77 -3.09 -0.33 -0.77
C ASN A 77 -2.22 -0.74 0.44
N VAL A 78 -2.65 -0.36 1.64
CA VAL A 78 -1.94 -0.64 2.89
C VAL A 78 -1.70 -2.15 3.08
N LEU A 79 -2.64 -2.99 2.64
CA LEU A 79 -2.50 -4.45 2.60
C LEU A 79 -1.35 -4.91 1.69
N TYR A 80 -1.23 -4.30 0.50
CA TYR A 80 -0.13 -4.60 -0.43
C TYR A 80 1.21 -4.20 0.17
N GLU A 81 1.28 -3.02 0.81
CA GLU A 81 2.50 -2.57 1.50
C GLU A 81 2.87 -3.51 2.66
N ALA A 82 1.90 -3.99 3.43
CA ALA A 82 2.12 -4.97 4.49
C ALA A 82 2.69 -6.29 3.93
N ILE A 83 2.16 -6.79 2.81
CA ILE A 83 2.65 -8.01 2.15
C ILE A 83 4.08 -7.81 1.63
N THR A 84 4.37 -6.70 0.94
CA THR A 84 5.72 -6.41 0.46
C THR A 84 6.72 -6.33 1.61
N LYS A 85 6.35 -5.70 2.73
CA LYS A 85 7.21 -5.68 3.93
C LYS A 85 7.48 -7.07 4.50
N ILE A 86 6.48 -7.96 4.52
CA ILE A 86 6.65 -9.35 4.97
C ILE A 86 7.59 -10.12 4.03
N ILE A 87 7.53 -9.88 2.72
CA ILE A 87 8.40 -10.54 1.72
C ILE A 87 9.85 -10.01 1.75
N VAL A 88 10.02 -8.70 1.99
CA VAL A 88 11.35 -8.04 1.99
C VAL A 88 12.13 -8.30 3.29
N GLN A 89 11.48 -8.84 4.33
CA GLN A 89 12.09 -9.13 5.62
C GLN A 89 13.08 -10.31 5.59
#